data_AF-A0A945BBC2-F1
#
_entry.id   AF-A0A945BBC2-F1
#
_cell.length_a   1.000
_cell.length_b   1.000
_cell.length_c   1.000
_cell.angle_alpha   90.00
_cell.angle_beta   90.00
_cell.angle_gamma   90.00
#
_symmetry.space_group_name_H-M   'P 1'
#
loop_
_entity.id
_entity.type
_entity.pdbx_description
1 polymer ?
#
loop_
_entity_poly.entity_id
_entity_poly.type
_entity_poly.pdbx_seq_one_letter_code
_entity_poly.pdbx_strand_id
1 'polypeptide(L)'
;SEITPVFTERTEVKLSGPRLEKKQNHWQQIAISACEQSHRNIVPTVHGCSTLSSWLEHNLEGLKIVLHHRTDQKLCEMDKPNQGVILLVGPEGGLSDHEINLAENQGYNPLMLGPRVLRTETAPLAAISIMQSLWGDMG
;
A
#
# COMPACT_ATOMS: atom_id res chain seq x y z
N SER A 1 -4.11 0.35 -11.70
CA SER A 1 -4.10 0.34 -10.23
C SER A 1 -4.13 -1.10 -9.76
N GLU A 2 -3.28 -1.45 -8.80
CA GLU A 2 -3.04 -2.83 -8.38
C GLU A 2 -2.92 -2.89 -6.85
N ILE A 3 -3.19 -4.06 -6.26
CA ILE A 3 -3.09 -4.31 -4.82
C ILE A 3 -2.32 -5.62 -4.63
N THR A 4 -1.21 -5.59 -3.89
CA THR A 4 -0.47 -6.79 -3.50
C THR A 4 -0.51 -6.92 -1.99
N PRO A 5 -1.18 -7.95 -1.42
CA PRO A 5 -1.07 -8.22 -0.01
C PRO A 5 0.33 -8.75 0.31
N VAL A 6 0.97 -8.24 1.35
CA VAL A 6 2.32 -8.62 1.75
C VAL A 6 2.35 -9.17 3.17
N PHE A 7 3.15 -10.21 3.39
CA PHE A 7 3.47 -10.70 4.72
C PHE A 7 4.68 -9.94 5.27
N THR A 8 4.48 -9.35 6.44
CA THR A 8 5.49 -8.60 7.21
C THR A 8 5.76 -9.33 8.52
N GLU A 9 6.82 -8.94 9.22
CA GLU A 9 7.23 -9.52 10.51
C GLU A 9 6.08 -9.52 11.53
N ARG A 10 5.29 -8.45 11.56
CA ARG A 10 4.19 -8.25 12.51
C ARG A 10 2.81 -8.63 11.95
N THR A 11 2.77 -9.39 10.85
CA THR A 11 1.51 -9.93 10.35
C THR A 11 1.05 -11.12 11.21
N GLU A 12 -0.03 -10.95 11.96
CA GLU A 12 -0.56 -12.00 12.85
C GLU A 12 -1.20 -13.18 12.09
N VAL A 13 -1.76 -12.89 10.91
CA VAL A 13 -2.51 -13.86 10.12
C VAL A 13 -1.57 -14.75 9.32
N LYS A 14 -1.53 -16.03 9.66
CA LYS A 14 -0.80 -17.06 8.91
C LYS A 14 -1.75 -17.77 7.94
N LEU A 15 -1.82 -17.28 6.70
CA LEU A 15 -2.54 -17.93 5.60
C LEU A 15 -1.53 -18.64 4.69
N SER A 16 -1.84 -19.88 4.29
CA SER A 16 -1.01 -20.65 3.37
C SER A 16 -1.83 -21.59 2.49
N GLY A 17 -1.24 -21.99 1.36
CA GLY A 17 -1.81 -22.97 0.42
C GLY A 17 -3.23 -22.60 -0.04
N PRO A 18 -4.17 -23.58 -0.10
CA PRO A 18 -5.51 -23.36 -0.63
C PRO A 18 -6.32 -22.28 0.10
N ARG A 19 -6.04 -22.02 1.38
CA ARG A 19 -6.72 -20.98 2.16
C ARG A 19 -6.33 -19.58 1.67
N LEU A 20 -5.06 -19.41 1.31
CA LEU A 20 -4.54 -18.15 0.78
C LEU A 20 -5.15 -17.84 -0.59
N GLU A 21 -5.15 -18.83 -1.49
CA GLU A 21 -5.77 -18.71 -2.82
C GLU A 21 -7.26 -18.38 -2.73
N LYS A 22 -8.00 -19.07 -1.85
CA LYS A 22 -9.42 -18.77 -1.61
C LYS A 22 -9.64 -17.34 -1.13
N LYS A 23 -8.74 -16.83 -0.27
CA LYS A 23 -8.84 -15.46 0.26
C LYS A 23 -8.51 -14.42 -0.82
N GLN A 24 -7.47 -14.66 -1.62
CA GLN A 24 -7.10 -13.79 -2.74
C GLN A 24 -8.22 -13.72 -3.79
N ASN A 25 -8.81 -14.85 -4.17
CA ASN A 25 -9.98 -14.88 -5.04
C ASN A 25 -11.16 -14.09 -4.46
N HIS A 26 -11.43 -14.24 -3.16
CA HIS A 26 -12.48 -13.47 -2.49
C HIS A 26 -12.22 -11.96 -2.52
N TRP A 27 -10.99 -11.51 -2.29
CA TRP A 27 -10.63 -10.10 -2.42
C TRP A 27 -10.76 -9.57 -3.85
N GLN A 28 -10.41 -10.38 -4.84
CA GLN A 28 -10.63 -10.02 -6.25
C GLN A 28 -12.12 -9.83 -6.56
N GLN A 29 -13.01 -10.67 -6.00
CA GLN A 29 -14.46 -10.49 -6.14
C GLN A 29 -14.95 -9.20 -5.48
N ILE A 30 -14.43 -8.85 -4.30
CA ILE A 30 -14.75 -7.56 -3.66
C ILE A 30 -14.33 -6.38 -4.57
N ALA A 31 -13.14 -6.46 -5.19
CA ALA A 31 -12.68 -5.43 -6.12
C ALA A 31 -13.60 -5.31 -7.35
N ILE A 32 -14.11 -6.42 -7.87
CA ILE A 32 -15.08 -6.44 -8.98
C ILE A 32 -16.38 -5.74 -8.54
N SER A 33 -17.00 -6.17 -7.43
CA SER A 33 -18.24 -5.57 -6.94
C SER A 33 -18.10 -4.09 -6.58
N ALA A 34 -16.94 -3.68 -6.08
CA ALA A 34 -16.66 -2.26 -5.83
C ALA A 34 -16.56 -1.46 -7.15
N CYS A 35 -16.01 -2.04 -8.22
CA CYS A 35 -15.99 -1.41 -9.54
C CYS A 35 -17.39 -1.29 -10.15
N GLU A 36 -18.24 -2.31 -9.99
CA GLU A 36 -19.65 -2.26 -10.39
C GLU A 36 -20.38 -1.11 -9.67
N GLN A 37 -20.19 -0.96 -8.37
CA GLN A 37 -20.84 0.09 -7.57
C GLN A 37 -20.29 1.49 -7.91
N SER A 38 -18.97 1.61 -8.10
CA SER A 38 -18.30 2.89 -8.40
C SER A 38 -18.26 3.25 -9.88
N HIS A 39 -18.81 2.40 -10.75
CA HIS A 39 -18.83 2.59 -12.21
C HIS A 39 -17.43 2.66 -12.84
N ARG A 40 -16.43 2.01 -12.23
CA ARG A 40 -15.10 1.86 -12.83
C ARG A 40 -15.10 0.71 -13.82
N ASN A 41 -14.74 0.98 -15.07
CA ASN A 41 -14.67 -0.05 -16.13
C ASN A 41 -13.36 -0.85 -16.14
N ILE A 42 -12.42 -0.52 -15.26
CA ILE A 42 -11.13 -1.22 -15.13
C ILE A 42 -11.01 -1.68 -13.68
N VAL A 43 -11.10 -3.00 -13.50
CA VAL A 43 -10.97 -3.64 -12.19
C VAL A 43 -9.50 -3.68 -11.77
N PRO A 44 -9.13 -3.24 -10.55
CA PRO A 44 -7.77 -3.40 -10.06
C PRO A 44 -7.44 -4.88 -9.82
N THR A 45 -6.23 -5.27 -10.19
CA THR A 45 -5.72 -6.62 -9.94
C THR A 45 -5.33 -6.78 -8.47
N VAL A 46 -5.82 -7.84 -7.83
CA VAL A 46 -5.38 -8.29 -6.51
C VAL A 46 -4.40 -9.45 -6.69
N HIS A 47 -3.12 -9.17 -6.50
CA HIS A 47 -2.05 -10.15 -6.68
C HIS A 47 -2.02 -11.21 -5.58
N GLY A 48 -1.29 -12.29 -5.83
CA GLY A 48 -0.95 -13.28 -4.81
C GLY A 48 -0.10 -12.67 -3.70
N CYS A 49 -0.19 -13.23 -2.49
CA CYS A 49 0.59 -12.73 -1.36
C CYS A 49 2.05 -13.17 -1.46
N SER A 50 2.96 -12.26 -1.13
CA SER A 50 4.41 -12.52 -1.03
C SER A 50 4.97 -11.99 0.29
N THR A 51 6.20 -12.37 0.64
CA THR A 51 6.91 -11.71 1.74
C THR A 51 7.29 -10.29 1.33
N LEU A 52 7.40 -9.39 2.31
CA LEU A 52 7.84 -8.02 2.03
C LEU A 52 9.19 -7.99 1.29
N SER A 53 10.16 -8.81 1.70
CA SER A 53 11.47 -8.90 1.04
C SER A 53 11.37 -9.24 -0.44
N SER A 54 10.66 -10.31 -0.79
CA SER A 54 10.46 -10.73 -2.18
C SER A 54 9.66 -9.70 -2.98
N TRP A 55 8.69 -9.03 -2.35
CA TRP A 55 7.93 -7.99 -3.02
C TRP A 55 8.78 -6.76 -3.35
N LEU A 56 9.69 -6.37 -2.44
CA LEU A 56 10.58 -5.23 -2.61
C LEU A 56 11.66 -5.44 -3.69
N GLU A 57 11.95 -6.69 -4.06
CA GLU A 57 12.86 -7.01 -5.17
C GLU A 57 12.27 -6.62 -6.54
N HIS A 58 10.96 -6.42 -6.64
CA HIS A 58 10.35 -5.91 -7.86
C HIS A 58 10.75 -4.44 -8.06
N ASN A 59 11.46 -4.18 -9.16
CA ASN A 59 11.80 -2.81 -9.54
C ASN A 59 10.59 -2.11 -10.20
N LEU A 60 9.65 -1.67 -9.36
CA LEU A 60 8.49 -0.91 -9.78
C LEU A 60 8.88 0.54 -10.09
N GLU A 61 8.42 1.04 -11.23
CA GLU A 61 8.65 2.42 -11.65
C GLU A 61 7.58 3.36 -11.05
N GLY A 62 8.02 4.50 -10.51
CA GLY A 62 7.16 5.51 -9.91
C GLY A 62 7.67 6.02 -8.56
N LEU A 63 6.86 6.87 -7.92
CA LEU A 63 7.16 7.39 -6.58
C LEU A 63 6.86 6.30 -5.54
N LYS A 64 7.91 5.76 -4.93
CA LYS A 64 7.83 4.74 -3.88
C LYS A 64 7.69 5.42 -2.51
N ILE A 65 6.68 5.05 -1.74
CA ILE A 65 6.34 5.62 -0.44
C ILE A 65 6.11 4.49 0.56
N VAL A 66 6.67 4.64 1.77
CA VAL A 66 6.36 3.77 2.91
C VAL A 66 5.74 4.59 4.03
N LEU A 67 4.58 4.18 4.55
CA LEU A 67 3.98 4.87 5.68
C LEU A 67 4.78 4.61 6.95
N HIS A 68 5.30 5.68 7.54
CA HIS A 68 6.17 5.63 8.70
C HIS A 68 5.83 6.77 9.66
N HIS A 69 5.55 6.42 10.93
CA HIS A 69 5.09 7.39 11.92
C HIS A 69 6.22 8.16 12.63
N ARG A 70 7.49 7.96 12.22
CA ARG A 70 8.67 8.61 12.83
C ARG A 70 9.47 9.46 11.84
N THR A 71 8.87 9.88 10.72
CA THR A 71 9.46 10.83 9.76
C THR A 71 8.75 12.17 9.84
N ASP A 72 9.44 13.26 9.50
CA ASP A 72 8.85 14.59 9.36
C ASP A 72 8.38 14.89 7.93
N GLN A 73 8.71 14.02 6.97
CA GLN A 73 8.39 14.22 5.56
C GLN A 73 6.88 14.15 5.31
N LYS A 74 6.35 15.17 4.64
CA LYS A 74 4.93 15.30 4.31
C LYS A 74 4.68 15.09 2.82
N LEU A 75 3.48 14.64 2.50
CA LEU A 75 3.10 14.38 1.11
C LEU A 75 3.07 15.65 0.26
N CYS A 76 2.70 16.80 0.85
CA CYS A 76 2.66 18.09 0.17
C CYS A 76 4.06 18.67 -0.17
N GLU A 77 5.12 18.06 0.35
CA GLU A 77 6.52 18.43 0.05
C GLU A 77 7.10 17.59 -1.11
N MET A 78 6.34 16.59 -1.60
CA MET A 78 6.74 15.74 -2.71
C MET A 78 6.23 16.29 -4.05
N ASP A 79 7.06 16.21 -5.08
CA ASP A 79 6.66 16.56 -6.44
C ASP A 79 5.62 15.58 -7.00
N LYS A 80 4.77 16.07 -7.90
CA LYS A 80 3.78 15.22 -8.60
C LYS A 80 4.52 14.12 -9.38
N PRO A 81 4.20 12.83 -9.17
CA PRO A 81 4.86 11.74 -9.88
C PRO A 81 4.41 11.68 -11.35
N ASN A 82 5.35 11.35 -12.24
CA ASN A 82 5.10 11.24 -13.69
C ASN A 82 4.42 9.93 -14.11
N GLN A 83 4.61 8.84 -13.35
CA GLN A 83 4.13 7.50 -13.71
C GLN A 83 3.01 7.03 -12.77
N GLY A 84 3.26 7.05 -11.47
CA GLY A 84 2.33 6.59 -10.44
C GLY A 84 2.98 6.56 -9.06
N VAL A 85 2.23 6.07 -8.08
CA VAL A 85 2.68 5.93 -6.69
C VAL A 85 2.64 4.45 -6.31
N ILE A 86 3.70 3.99 -5.65
CA ILE A 86 3.75 2.71 -4.96
C ILE A 86 3.69 2.99 -3.47
N LEU A 87 2.61 2.56 -2.82
CA LEU A 87 2.35 2.82 -1.41
C LEU A 87 2.48 1.53 -0.60
N LEU A 88 3.50 1.46 0.26
CA LEU A 88 3.69 0.40 1.23
C LEU A 88 3.05 0.78 2.57
N VAL A 89 2.16 -0.08 3.06
CA VAL A 89 1.44 0.09 4.32
C VAL A 89 1.64 -1.14 5.19
N GLY A 90 2.08 -0.91 6.44
CA GLY A 90 2.26 -1.97 7.43
C GLY A 90 0.95 -2.48 8.02
N PRO A 91 0.99 -3.62 8.75
CA PRO A 91 -0.15 -4.13 9.52
C PRO A 91 -0.41 -3.28 10.77
N GLU A 92 -1.32 -3.72 11.64
CA GLU A 92 -1.66 -3.03 12.90
C GLU A 92 -0.47 -2.87 13.84
N GLY A 93 0.43 -3.86 13.87
CA GLY A 93 1.71 -3.76 14.59
C GLY A 93 2.73 -2.81 13.96
N GLY A 94 2.42 -2.19 12.81
CA GLY A 94 3.36 -1.43 11.99
C GLY A 94 4.44 -2.31 11.34
N LEU A 95 5.35 -1.66 10.61
CA LEU A 95 6.57 -2.30 10.11
C LEU A 95 7.65 -2.27 11.19
N SER A 96 8.55 -3.25 11.20
CA SER A 96 9.74 -3.19 12.05
C SER A 96 10.76 -2.20 11.50
N ASP A 97 11.69 -1.75 12.34
CA ASP A 97 12.76 -0.82 11.90
C ASP A 97 13.62 -1.46 10.78
N HIS A 98 13.77 -2.79 10.79
CA HIS A 98 14.44 -3.53 9.73
C HIS A 98 13.67 -3.46 8.40
N GLU A 99 12.35 -3.63 8.42
CA GLU A 99 11.49 -3.57 7.24
C GLU A 99 11.42 -2.17 6.63
N ILE A 100 11.38 -1.12 7.47
CA ILE A 100 11.48 0.27 7.03
C ILE A 100 12.81 0.51 6.32
N ASN A 101 13.94 0.15 6.96
CA ASN A 101 15.26 0.30 6.36
C ASN A 101 15.38 -0.48 5.04
N LEU A 102 14.79 -1.67 4.95
CA LEU A 102 14.79 -2.47 3.73
C LEU A 102 14.02 -1.76 2.60
N ALA A 103 12.87 -1.16 2.90
CA ALA A 103 12.11 -0.38 1.92
C ALA A 103 12.86 0.88 1.48
N GLU A 104 13.45 1.63 2.42
CA GLU A 104 14.23 2.84 2.12
C GLU A 104 15.43 2.54 1.23
N ASN A 105 16.15 1.43 1.49
CA ASN A 105 17.24 0.96 0.63
C ASN A 105 16.79 0.62 -0.81
N GLN A 106 15.50 0.36 -1.02
CA GLN A 106 14.88 0.12 -2.34
C GLN A 106 14.26 1.40 -2.95
N GLY A 107 14.54 2.55 -2.34
CA GLY A 107 14.11 3.87 -2.80
C GLY A 107 12.72 4.30 -2.34
N TYR A 108 12.14 3.63 -1.33
CA TYR A 108 10.88 4.07 -0.73
C TYR A 108 11.11 5.26 0.19
N ASN A 109 10.35 6.33 -0.03
CA ASN A 109 10.41 7.53 0.80
C ASN A 109 9.47 7.37 1.99
N PRO A 110 9.94 7.57 3.24
CA PRO A 110 9.07 7.50 4.40
C PRO A 110 8.09 8.67 4.39
N LEU A 111 6.82 8.40 4.72
CA LEU A 111 5.77 9.41 4.77
C LEU A 111 4.99 9.35 6.08
N MET A 112 4.80 10.51 6.71
CA MET A 112 3.92 10.68 7.87
C MET A 112 2.58 11.29 7.46
N LEU A 113 1.47 10.68 7.90
CA LEU A 113 0.10 11.15 7.68
C LEU A 113 -0.43 11.95 8.87
N GLY A 114 0.22 13.08 9.14
CA GLY A 114 -0.11 13.95 10.27
C GLY A 114 0.30 13.36 11.63
N PRO A 115 -0.01 14.05 12.74
CA PRO A 115 0.57 13.75 14.05
C PRO A 115 -0.08 12.59 14.79
N ARG A 116 -1.13 11.97 14.23
CA ARG A 116 -1.90 10.91 14.88
C ARG A 116 -1.58 9.58 14.21
N VAL A 117 -1.34 8.55 15.01
CA VAL A 117 -1.26 7.18 14.51
C VAL A 117 -2.65 6.77 14.02
N LEU A 118 -2.76 6.54 12.71
CA LEU A 118 -3.98 6.04 12.08
C LEU A 118 -4.04 4.52 12.18
N ARG A 119 -5.24 3.97 12.29
CA ARG A 119 -5.43 2.51 12.21
C ARG A 119 -5.07 1.99 10.82
N THR A 120 -4.74 0.71 10.75
CA THR A 120 -4.34 -0.02 9.52
C THR A 120 -5.30 0.18 8.37
N GLU A 121 -6.61 0.21 8.63
CA GLU A 121 -7.64 0.42 7.62
C GLU A 121 -7.80 1.90 7.21
N THR A 122 -7.46 2.84 8.11
CA THR A 122 -7.64 4.28 7.89
C THR A 122 -6.46 4.91 7.17
N ALA A 123 -5.23 4.50 7.51
CA ALA A 123 -4.01 5.02 6.93
C ALA A 123 -3.95 4.93 5.38
N PRO A 124 -4.21 3.77 4.74
CA PRO A 124 -4.19 3.66 3.28
C PRO A 124 -5.32 4.47 2.63
N LEU A 125 -6.51 4.48 3.24
CA LEU A 125 -7.65 5.25 2.72
C LEU A 125 -7.33 6.74 2.72
N ALA A 126 -6.81 7.27 3.84
CA ALA A 126 -6.38 8.66 3.95
C ALA A 126 -5.27 8.99 2.95
N ALA A 127 -4.24 8.14 2.85
CA ALA A 127 -3.14 8.33 1.90
C ALA A 127 -3.64 8.44 0.46
N ILE A 128 -4.44 7.48 0.02
CA ILE A 128 -4.98 7.43 -1.34
C ILE A 128 -5.87 8.65 -1.60
N SER A 129 -6.76 9.02 -0.67
CA SER A 129 -7.61 10.20 -0.83
C SER A 129 -6.79 11.49 -0.97
N ILE A 130 -5.75 11.68 -0.16
CA ILE A 130 -4.89 12.88 -0.24
C ILE A 130 -4.08 12.86 -1.54
N MET A 131 -3.54 11.71 -1.96
CA MET A 131 -2.82 11.59 -3.24
C MET A 131 -3.73 11.89 -4.44
N GLN A 132 -4.98 11.40 -4.42
CA GLN A 132 -5.96 11.69 -5.46
C GLN A 132 -6.37 13.16 -5.47
N SER A 133 -6.42 13.80 -4.30
CA SER A 133 -6.68 15.24 -4.18
C SER A 133 -5.53 16.07 -4.76
N LEU A 134 -4.28 15.76 -4.38
CA LEU A 134 -3.10 16.51 -4.82
C LEU A 134 -2.72 16.25 -6.28
N TRP A 135 -2.80 15.00 -6.74
CA TRP A 135 -2.18 14.57 -8.01
C TRP A 135 -3.14 13.87 -8.97
N GLY A 136 -4.30 13.44 -8.47
CA GLY A 136 -5.30 12.68 -9.22
C GLY A 136 -6.50 13.51 -9.65
N ASP A 137 -7.68 12.92 -9.54
CA ASP A 137 -8.95 13.45 -10.06
C ASP A 137 -9.97 13.85 -8.96
N MET A 138 -9.58 13.82 -7.68
CA MET A 138 -10.49 14.14 -6.57
C MET A 138 -10.52 15.61 -6.14
N GLY A 139 -9.65 16.46 -6.70
CA GLY A 139 -9.62 17.92 -6.46
C GLY A 139 -9.25 18.34 -5.04
#